data_AF-A0A942V5U7-F1
#
_entry.id   AF-A0A942V5U7-F1
#
_cell.length_a   1.000
_cell.length_b   1.000
_cell.length_c   1.000
_cell.angle_alpha   90.00
_cell.angle_beta   90.00
_cell.angle_gamma   90.00
#
_symmetry.space_group_name_H-M   'P 1'
#
loop_
_entity.id
_entity.type
_entity.pdbx_description
1 polymer ?
#
loop_
_entity_poly.entity_id
_entity_poly.type
_entity_poly.pdbx_seq_one_letter_code
_entity_poly.pdbx_strand_id
1 'polypeptide(L)' 'MRNLEKYRGVIPAFYACYDEKGEISKERAKKFTSFLIDKGVKGLYVGGSSGECIYQS' A
#
# COMPACT_ATOMS: atom_id res chain seq x y z
N MET A 1 9.21 20.41 -20.21
CA MET A 1 8.52 19.13 -19.91
C MET A 1 8.39 18.97 -18.39
N ARG A 2 7.36 18.29 -17.89
CA ARG A 2 7.19 18.05 -16.45
C ARG A 2 8.15 16.96 -15.96
N ASN A 3 8.76 17.14 -14.79
CA ASN A 3 9.57 16.11 -14.13
C ASN A 3 8.66 15.05 -13.50
N LEU A 4 8.85 13.79 -13.90
CA LEU A 4 8.08 12.63 -13.42
C LEU A 4 8.94 11.59 -12.68
N GLU A 5 10.19 11.91 -12.33
CA GLU A 5 11.13 10.97 -11.71
C GLU A 5 10.61 10.35 -10.40
N LYS A 6 9.74 11.05 -9.67
CA LYS A 6 9.12 10.52 -8.45
C LYS A 6 8.21 9.30 -8.70
N TYR A 7 7.70 9.13 -9.92
CA TYR A 7 6.83 8.01 -10.31
C TYR A 7 7.59 6.87 -11.01
N ARG A 8 8.90 7.00 -11.19
CA ARG A 8 9.73 5.98 -11.85
C ARG A 8 10.40 5.10 -10.79
N GLY A 9 10.04 3.83 -10.77
CA GLY A 9 10.55 2.82 -9.85
C GLY A 9 9.50 1.77 -9.54
N VAL A 10 9.79 0.90 -8.55
CA VAL A 10 8.85 -0.12 -8.09
C VAL A 10 7.81 0.53 -7.17
N ILE A 11 6.54 0.49 -7.57
CA ILE A 11 5.39 1.02 -6.81
C ILE A 11 4.37 -0.11 -6.62
N PRO A 12 4.46 -0.90 -5.52
CA PRO A 12 3.55 -2.01 -5.30
C PRO A 12 2.12 -1.55 -5.07
N ALA A 13 1.16 -2.35 -5.55
CA ALA A 13 -0.22 -2.23 -5.11
C ALA A 13 -0.29 -2.66 -3.63
N PHE A 14 -0.82 -1.79 -2.78
CA PHE A 14 -0.83 -1.98 -1.34
C PHE A 14 -2.01 -2.86 -0.93
N TYR A 15 -1.72 -3.98 -0.27
CA TYR A 15 -2.73 -4.91 0.21
C TYR A 15 -3.55 -4.36 1.38
N ALA A 16 -4.81 -4.79 1.44
CA ALA A 16 -5.65 -4.52 2.59
C ALA A 16 -5.12 -5.25 3.82
N CYS A 17 -5.15 -4.57 4.96
CA CYS A 17 -4.61 -5.09 6.21
C CYS A 17 -5.74 -5.21 7.22
N TYR A 18 -6.19 -6.44 7.45
CA TYR A 18 -7.30 -6.73 8.37
C TYR A 18 -6.79 -7.24 9.72
N ASP A 19 -7.57 -7.06 10.77
CA ASP A 19 -7.39 -7.76 12.05
C ASP A 19 -8.04 -9.16 12.02
N GLU A 20 -8.04 -9.85 13.16
CA GLU A 20 -8.60 -11.19 13.31
C GLU A 20 -10.13 -11.23 13.13
N LYS A 21 -10.82 -10.09 13.21
CA LYS A 21 -12.27 -9.96 13.00
C LYS A 21 -12.63 -9.57 11.58
N GLY A 22 -11.64 -9.35 10.71
CA GLY A 22 -11.85 -8.88 9.34
C GLY A 22 -12.02 -7.37 9.22
N GLU A 23 -11.78 -6.61 10.30
CA GLU A 23 -11.85 -5.14 10.29
C GLU A 23 -10.52 -4.52 9.89
N ILE A 24 -10.53 -3.28 9.39
CA ILE A 24 -9.29 -2.60 8.99
C ILE A 24 -8.35 -2.41 10.20
N SER A 25 -7.16 -3.00 10.11
CA SER A 25 -6.12 -2.89 11.12
C SER A 25 -5.11 -1.79 10.78
N LYS A 26 -5.24 -0.65 11.45
CA LYS A 26 -4.29 0.48 11.33
C LYS A 26 -2.86 0.08 11.72
N GLU A 27 -2.71 -0.79 12.72
CA GLU A 27 -1.40 -1.25 13.18
C GLU A 27 -0.71 -2.11 12.12
N ARG A 28 -1.41 -3.08 11.54
CA ARG A 28 -0.86 -3.96 10.49
C ARG A 28 -0.55 -3.16 9.23
N ALA A 29 -1.40 -2.20 8.85
CA ALA A 29 -1.13 -1.29 7.73
C ALA A 29 0.18 -0.49 7.93
N LYS A 30 0.41 0.03 9.15
CA LYS A 30 1.69 0.70 9.48
C LYS A 30 2.88 -0.25 9.39
N LYS A 31 2.78 -1.47 9.95
CA LYS A 31 3.86 -2.46 9.89
C LYS A 31 4.19 -2.86 8.45
N PHE A 32 3.18 -3.10 7.61
CA PHE A 32 3.39 -3.44 6.21
C PHE A 32 4.00 -2.27 5.42
N THR A 33 3.58 -1.05 5.73
CA THR A 33 4.19 0.17 5.16
C THR A 33 5.67 0.27 5.53
N SER A 34 6.04 0.10 6.81
CA SER A 34 7.44 0.10 7.25
C SER A 34 8.26 -0.98 6.55
N PHE A 35 7.73 -2.20 6.45
CA PHE A 35 8.39 -3.29 5.71
C PHE A 35 8.69 -2.91 4.25
N LEU A 36 7.74 -2.28 3.54
CA LEU A 36 7.95 -1.86 2.15
C LEU A 36 8.94 -0.70 2.02
N ILE A 37 8.95 0.22 2.99
CA ILE A 37 9.97 1.27 3.09
C ILE A 37 11.36 0.65 3.23
N ASP A 38 11.52 -0.33 4.12
CA ASP A 38 12.80 -1.03 4.35
C ASP A 38 13.26 -1.81 3.11
N LYS A 39 12.32 -2.23 2.25
CA LYS A 39 12.61 -2.85 0.94
C LYS A 39 13.02 -1.85 -0.14
N GLY A 40 12.99 -0.55 0.13
CA GLY A 40 13.44 0.49 -0.79
C GLY A 40 12.50 0.71 -1.97
N VAL A 41 11.20 0.43 -1.82
CA VAL A 41 10.23 0.71 -2.90
C VAL A 41 10.11 2.22 -3.13
N LYS A 42 9.78 2.61 -4.37
CA LYS A 42 9.70 4.02 -4.76
C LYS A 42 8.48 4.73 -4.16
N GLY A 43 7.40 3.97 -3.94
CA GLY A 43 6.14 4.47 -3.41
C GLY A 43 5.13 3.33 -3.29
N LEU A 44 3.90 3.66 -2.93
CA LEU A 44 2.79 2.72 -2.79
C LEU A 44 1.62 3.17 -3.65
N TYR A 45 0.94 2.21 -4.27
CA TYR A 45 -0.34 2.42 -4.94
C TYR A 45 -1.46 1.88 -4.03
N VAL A 46 -2.18 2.78 -3.37
CA VAL A 46 -3.14 2.45 -2.29
C VAL A 46 -4.56 2.48 -2.81
N GLY A 47 -5.42 1.56 -2.33
CA GLY A 47 -6.84 1.52 -2.70
C GLY A 47 -7.12 0.94 -4.10
N GLY A 48 -6.18 0.19 -4.67
CA GLY A 48 -6.39 -0.58 -5.89
C GLY A 48 -7.17 -1.88 -5.65
N SER A 49 -7.45 -2.63 -6.72
CA SER A 49 -8.11 -3.94 -6.63
C SER A 49 -7.32 -4.95 -5.79
N SER A 50 -5.98 -4.95 -5.88
CA SER A 50 -5.12 -5.75 -4.99
C SER A 50 -5.24 -5.33 -3.53
N GLY A 51 -5.63 -4.08 -3.26
CA GLY A 51 -5.96 -3.58 -1.93
C GLY A 51 -7.43 -3.78 -1.57
N GLU A 52 -8.15 -4.65 -2.29
CA GLU A 52 -9.52 -5.08 -2.00
C GLU A 52 -10.55 -3.93 -1.99
N CYS A 53 -10.31 -2.86 -2.76
CA CYS A 53 -11.13 -1.65 -2.71
C CYS A 53 -12.61 -1.87 -3.07
N ILE A 54 -12.93 -2.88 -3.87
CA ILE A 54 -14.31 -3.24 -4.24
C ILE A 54 -15.11 -3.74 -3.01
N TYR A 55 -14.41 -4.23 -1.99
CA TYR A 55 -15.00 -4.82 -0.79
C TYR A 55 -14.91 -3.89 0.43
N GLN A 56 -14.40 -2.68 0.27
CA GLN A 56 -14.22 -1.69 1.34
C GLN A 56 -15.30 -0.60 1.30
N SER A 57 -15.64 -0.05 2.47
CA SER A 57 -16.62 1.02 2.68
C SER A 57 -15.99 2.38 2.92
#